data_AF-A0AAW8R6Q6-F1
#
_entry.id   AF-A0AAW8R6Q6-F1
#
_cell.length_a   1.000
_cell.length_b   1.000
_cell.length_c   1.000
_cell.angle_alpha   90.00
_cell.angle_beta   90.00
_cell.angle_gamma   90.00
#
_symmetry.space_group_name_H-M   'P 1'
#
loop_
_entity.id
_entity.type
_entity.pdbx_description
1 polymer ?
#
loop_
_entity_poly.entity_id
_entity_poly.type
_entity_poly.pdbx_seq_one_letter_code
_entity_poly.pdbx_strand_id
1 'polypeptide(L)'
;MTIDKQTLESSNDGMRYFANLKGTMIEVTHIAATKDTTDDILKNIDGEIAYTIHDGTSGEVIANIMGAKRTGNIAYNGHHVKDMNSTELAYTPLYIETDGGLYQVQTLALKSEQVNDIMAQNEDLALIDTIQATEQTPEVFVLASTRRGYKP
;
A
#
# COMPACT_ATOMS: atom_id res chain seq x y z
N MET A 1 19.13 15.52 15.68
CA MET A 1 18.56 15.67 14.33
C MET A 1 17.25 14.91 14.36
N THR A 2 16.13 15.62 14.34
CA THR A 2 14.81 15.00 14.30
C THR A 2 14.66 14.49 12.87
N ILE A 3 14.66 13.16 12.69
CA ILE A 3 14.37 12.57 11.39
C ILE A 3 12.91 12.95 11.12
N ASP A 4 12.70 13.81 10.13
CA ASP A 4 11.35 14.14 9.68
C ASP A 4 10.68 12.84 9.26
N LYS A 5 9.61 12.53 9.99
CA LYS A 5 8.79 11.34 9.81
C LYS A 5 8.19 11.47 8.41
N GLN A 6 8.59 10.64 7.46
CA GLN A 6 7.70 10.39 6.32
C GLN A 6 6.61 9.46 6.80
N THR A 7 5.67 10.05 7.50
CA THR A 7 4.33 9.48 7.64
C THR A 7 3.72 9.52 6.26
N LEU A 8 3.07 8.43 5.84
CA LEU A 8 2.24 8.45 4.65
C LEU A 8 1.23 9.59 4.75
N GLU A 9 1.45 10.66 4.01
CA GLU A 9 0.46 11.69 3.75
C GLU A 9 -0.23 11.29 2.44
N SER A 10 -1.43 10.70 2.57
CA SER A 10 -2.28 10.45 1.41
C SER A 10 -2.64 11.77 0.74
N SER A 11 -2.86 11.75 -0.58
CA SER A 11 -3.38 12.93 -1.28
C SER A 11 -4.84 13.24 -0.91
N ASN A 12 -5.52 12.28 -0.27
CA ASN A 12 -6.88 12.41 0.22
C ASN A 12 -6.93 12.25 1.74
N ASP A 13 -7.43 13.27 2.44
CA ASP A 13 -7.64 13.25 3.89
C ASP A 13 -8.58 12.10 4.30
N GLY A 14 -8.17 11.30 5.29
CA GLY A 14 -9.00 10.25 5.89
C GLY A 14 -8.75 8.82 5.37
N MET A 15 -7.87 8.64 4.38
CA MET A 15 -7.48 7.30 3.95
C MET A 15 -6.38 6.69 4.82
N ARG A 16 -6.56 5.42 5.18
CA ARG A 16 -5.58 4.65 5.96
C ARG A 16 -5.18 3.39 5.23
N TYR A 17 -3.88 3.14 5.21
CA TYR A 17 -3.30 1.99 4.54
C TYR A 17 -3.10 0.85 5.51
N PHE A 18 -3.44 -0.35 5.09
CA PHE A 18 -3.23 -1.56 5.86
C PHE A 18 -2.57 -2.65 5.02
N ALA A 19 -1.92 -3.60 5.69
CA ALA A 19 -1.42 -4.80 5.06
C ALA A 19 -1.86 -6.05 5.82
N ASN A 20 -2.32 -7.08 5.10
CA ASN A 20 -2.61 -8.38 5.71
C ASN A 20 -1.36 -9.26 5.71
N LEU A 21 -0.67 -9.30 6.85
CA LEU A 21 0.46 -10.17 7.07
C LEU A 21 0.04 -11.36 7.94
N LYS A 22 -0.02 -12.55 7.34
CA LYS A 22 -0.33 -13.82 8.03
C LYS A 22 -1.64 -13.75 8.83
N GLY A 23 -2.68 -13.13 8.25
CA GLY A 23 -4.00 -13.00 8.87
C GLY A 23 -4.13 -11.84 9.86
N THR A 24 -3.14 -10.94 9.92
CA THR A 24 -3.18 -9.75 10.78
C THR A 24 -3.08 -8.51 9.93
N MET A 25 -4.01 -7.57 10.15
CA MET A 25 -3.95 -6.25 9.55
C MET A 25 -2.99 -5.38 10.35
N ILE A 26 -1.94 -4.90 9.69
CA ILE A 26 -1.03 -3.88 10.22
C ILE A 26 -1.32 -2.55 9.53
N GLU A 27 -1.31 -1.46 10.27
CA GLU A 27 -1.39 -0.13 9.67
C GLU A 27 -0.04 0.22 9.07
N VAL A 28 -0.06 0.52 7.78
CA VAL A 28 1.11 0.97 7.03
C VAL A 28 1.25 2.46 7.28
N THR A 29 2.47 2.87 7.63
CA THR A 29 2.74 4.24 8.06
C THR A 29 3.89 4.88 7.29
N HIS A 30 4.72 4.09 6.59
CA HIS A 30 5.94 4.59 5.96
C HIS A 30 6.18 3.92 4.59
N ILE A 31 6.84 4.66 3.70
CA ILE A 31 7.42 4.16 2.45
C ILE A 31 8.87 4.64 2.40
N ALA A 32 9.80 3.82 1.89
CA ALA A 32 11.19 4.23 1.69
C ALA A 32 11.81 3.55 0.46
N ALA A 33 12.57 4.31 -0.34
CA ALA A 33 13.26 3.80 -1.52
C ALA A 33 14.61 3.15 -1.20
N THR A 34 15.36 3.69 -0.22
CA THR A 34 16.71 3.23 0.07
C THR A 34 16.74 2.18 1.18
N LYS A 35 17.74 1.29 1.12
CA LYS A 35 17.99 0.29 2.16
C LYS A 35 18.30 0.94 3.51
N ASP A 36 19.12 1.99 3.52
CA ASP A 36 19.53 2.67 4.76
C ASP A 36 18.31 3.31 5.44
N THR A 37 17.46 4.01 4.69
CA THR A 37 16.21 4.60 5.20
C THR A 37 15.25 3.52 5.69
N THR A 38 15.15 2.39 4.98
CA THR A 38 14.32 1.24 5.39
C THR A 38 14.79 0.69 6.75
N ASP A 39 16.09 0.38 6.88
CA ASP A 39 16.65 -0.22 8.08
C ASP A 39 16.52 0.70 9.30
N ASP A 40 16.64 2.02 9.12
CA ASP A 40 16.48 2.99 10.19
C ASP A 40 15.03 3.17 10.61
N ILE A 41 14.08 3.22 9.68
CA ILE A 41 12.63 3.25 9.99
C ILE A 41 12.24 2.00 10.78
N LEU A 42 12.65 0.80 10.32
CA LEU A 42 12.32 -0.46 10.97
C LEU A 42 12.82 -0.53 12.42
N LYS A 43 14.02 -0.01 12.70
CA LYS A 43 14.54 0.08 14.07
C LYS A 43 13.73 1.04 14.93
N ASN A 44 13.34 2.19 14.37
CA ASN A 44 12.67 3.25 15.10
C ASN A 44 11.24 2.90 15.51
N ILE A 45 10.49 2.23 14.63
CA ILE A 45 9.09 1.88 14.89
C ILE A 45 8.91 0.48 15.47
N ASP A 46 10.00 -0.27 15.69
CA ASP A 46 10.01 -1.74 15.79
C ASP A 46 9.06 -2.30 14.74
N GLY A 47 9.42 -2.18 13.46
CA GLY A 47 8.50 -2.39 12.32
C GLY A 47 8.71 -3.70 11.58
N GLU A 48 7.86 -3.93 10.58
CA GLU A 48 8.08 -4.93 9.53
C GLU A 48 7.72 -4.39 8.14
N ILE A 49 8.32 -4.98 7.10
CA ILE A 49 8.01 -4.65 5.70
C ILE A 49 6.69 -5.33 5.35
N ALA A 50 5.72 -4.50 4.97
CA ALA A 50 4.38 -4.89 4.55
C ALA A 50 4.32 -5.33 3.08
N TYR A 51 5.05 -4.63 2.21
CA TYR A 51 5.12 -4.89 0.79
C TYR A 51 6.39 -4.28 0.19
N THR A 52 6.92 -4.90 -0.86
CA THR A 52 8.06 -4.39 -1.62
C THR A 52 7.62 -4.11 -3.04
N ILE A 53 7.81 -2.87 -3.49
CA ILE A 53 7.59 -2.45 -4.87
C ILE A 53 8.85 -2.78 -5.66
N HIS A 54 8.67 -3.56 -6.72
CA HIS A 54 9.73 -3.93 -7.65
C HIS A 54 9.56 -3.20 -8.97
N ASP A 55 10.68 -2.89 -9.63
CA ASP A 55 10.66 -2.46 -11.01
C ASP A 55 10.18 -3.60 -11.91
N GLY A 56 9.15 -3.34 -12.72
CA GLY A 56 8.58 -4.37 -13.60
C GLY A 56 9.53 -4.84 -14.71
N THR A 57 10.63 -4.11 -15.00
CA THR A 57 11.58 -4.46 -16.07
C THR A 57 12.82 -5.16 -15.51
N SER A 58 13.44 -4.58 -14.48
CA SER A 58 14.69 -5.05 -13.88
C SER A 58 14.49 -5.99 -12.70
N GLY A 59 13.32 -5.97 -12.06
CA GLY A 59 13.04 -6.72 -10.83
C GLY A 59 13.69 -6.13 -9.57
N GLU A 60 14.45 -5.03 -9.71
CA GLU A 60 15.10 -4.35 -8.61
C GLU A 60 14.08 -3.77 -7.62
N VAL A 61 14.47 -3.70 -6.34
CA VAL A 61 13.64 -3.09 -5.31
C VAL A 61 13.64 -1.58 -5.49
N ILE A 62 12.46 -1.00 -5.69
CA ILE A 62 12.30 0.47 -5.81
C ILE A 62 11.89 1.09 -4.48
N ALA A 63 10.99 0.43 -3.74
CA ALA A 63 10.54 0.92 -2.45
C ALA A 63 10.02 -0.19 -1.55
N ASN A 64 10.15 0.02 -0.24
CA ASN A 64 9.52 -0.78 0.79
C ASN A 64 8.41 0.01 1.46
N ILE A 65 7.30 -0.66 1.67
CA ILE A 65 6.14 -0.19 2.41
C ILE A 65 6.18 -0.84 3.80
N MET A 66 6.08 -0.06 4.88
CA MET A 66 6.34 -0.52 6.24
C MET A 66 5.26 -0.08 7.22
N GLY A 67 5.06 -0.89 8.26
CA GLY A 67 4.17 -0.61 9.38
C GLY A 67 4.80 -0.99 10.72
N ALA A 68 4.25 -0.45 11.81
CA ALA A 68 4.68 -0.81 13.16
C ALA A 68 4.36 -2.28 13.42
N LYS A 69 5.32 -3.00 14.02
CA LYS A 69 5.13 -4.40 14.40
C LYS A 69 4.22 -4.45 15.61
N ARG A 70 3.40 -5.49 15.63
CA ARG A 70 2.34 -5.81 16.60
C ARG A 70 2.60 -5.30 18.03
N THR A 71 1.89 -4.25 18.43
CA THR A 71 1.44 -4.09 19.83
C THR A 71 -0.06 -3.77 19.98
N GLY A 72 -0.78 -3.52 18.89
CA GLY A 72 -2.22 -3.21 18.93
C GLY A 72 -3.04 -4.14 18.05
N ASN A 73 -3.97 -4.87 18.67
CA ASN A 73 -5.08 -5.54 17.99
C ASN A 73 -5.95 -4.49 17.28
N ILE A 74 -5.65 -4.15 16.03
CA ILE A 74 -6.70 -3.65 15.14
C ILE A 74 -7.29 -4.90 14.47
N ALA A 75 -8.26 -5.50 15.15
CA ALA A 75 -8.92 -6.72 14.69
C ALA A 75 -9.87 -6.41 13.52
N TYR A 76 -9.34 -6.07 12.36
CA TYR A 76 -10.02 -6.34 11.10
C TYR A 76 -9.87 -7.84 10.86
N ASN A 77 -10.97 -8.57 11.05
CA ASN A 77 -11.00 -9.99 10.79
C ASN A 77 -10.65 -10.21 9.31
N GLY A 78 -9.55 -10.89 9.00
CA GLY A 78 -9.05 -11.09 7.63
C GLY A 78 -10.06 -11.80 6.70
N HIS A 79 -11.15 -12.32 7.26
CA HIS A 79 -12.31 -12.88 6.54
C HIS A 79 -13.24 -11.84 5.91
N HIS A 80 -13.19 -10.56 6.32
CA HIS A 80 -13.97 -9.48 5.70
C HIS A 80 -13.28 -8.87 4.48
N VAL A 81 -12.13 -9.43 4.14
CA VAL A 81 -11.25 -8.97 3.10
C VAL A 81 -11.44 -9.94 1.94
N LYS A 82 -12.17 -9.50 0.91
CA LYS A 82 -12.39 -10.34 -0.27
C LYS A 82 -11.07 -10.46 -1.02
N ASP A 83 -10.48 -11.64 -0.99
CA ASP A 83 -9.47 -12.07 -1.94
C ASP A 83 -10.13 -12.11 -3.33
N MET A 84 -9.93 -11.06 -4.10
CA MET A 84 -10.36 -11.06 -5.49
C MET A 84 -9.29 -11.85 -6.23
N ASN A 85 -9.49 -13.12 -6.52
CA ASN A 85 -8.54 -13.84 -7.38
C ASN A 85 -8.91 -13.58 -8.85
N SER A 86 -8.19 -12.66 -9.49
CA SER A 86 -8.11 -12.55 -10.95
C SER A 86 -6.68 -12.84 -11.37
N THR A 87 -6.49 -13.76 -12.31
CA THR A 87 -5.17 -14.19 -12.81
C THR A 87 -4.43 -13.13 -13.63
N GLU A 88 -5.08 -12.01 -13.95
CA GLU A 88 -4.54 -11.01 -14.89
C GLU A 88 -3.74 -9.89 -14.22
N LEU A 89 -3.87 -9.68 -12.89
CA LEU A 89 -3.14 -8.64 -12.15
C LEU A 89 -2.68 -9.11 -10.76
N ALA A 90 -1.48 -8.71 -10.36
CA ALA A 90 -0.85 -9.12 -9.11
C ALA A 90 -1.44 -8.37 -7.91
N TYR A 91 -2.36 -9.01 -7.19
CA TYR A 91 -2.90 -8.47 -5.94
C TYR A 91 -1.79 -8.22 -4.91
N THR A 92 -1.78 -7.01 -4.35
CA THR A 92 -0.91 -6.70 -3.22
C THR A 92 -1.56 -7.20 -1.92
N PRO A 93 -0.78 -7.48 -0.86
CA PRO A 93 -1.32 -7.71 0.47
C PRO A 93 -1.83 -6.42 1.13
N LEU A 94 -1.94 -5.31 0.39
CA LEU A 94 -2.31 -4.00 0.91
C LEU A 94 -3.79 -3.70 0.71
N TYR A 95 -4.31 -2.86 1.60
CA TYR A 95 -5.70 -2.46 1.69
C TYR A 95 -5.78 -0.99 2.05
N ILE A 96 -6.85 -0.34 1.60
CA ILE A 96 -7.13 1.04 1.95
C ILE A 96 -8.51 1.13 2.57
N GLU A 97 -8.54 1.73 3.76
CA GLU A 97 -9.76 2.09 4.46
C GLU A 97 -10.20 3.49 4.02
N THR A 98 -11.46 3.58 3.62
CA THR A 98 -12.17 4.83 3.31
C THR A 98 -13.50 4.85 4.07
N ASP A 99 -14.23 5.96 4.06
CA ASP A 99 -15.59 6.04 4.62
C ASP A 99 -16.55 4.96 4.06
N GLY A 100 -16.30 4.48 2.83
CA GLY A 100 -17.09 3.45 2.17
C GLY A 100 -16.76 2.00 2.56
N GLY A 101 -15.68 1.78 3.32
CA GLY A 101 -15.19 0.47 3.73
C GLY A 101 -13.73 0.22 3.36
N LEU A 102 -13.33 -1.06 3.45
CA LEU A 102 -11.97 -1.52 3.16
C LEU A 102 -11.90 -2.10 1.73
N TYR A 103 -10.94 -1.62 0.95
CA TYR A 103 -10.74 -1.99 -0.44
C TYR A 103 -9.34 -2.59 -0.63
N GLN A 104 -9.23 -3.70 -1.35
CA GLN A 104 -7.93 -4.29 -1.65
C GLN A 104 -7.20 -3.45 -2.71
N VAL A 105 -5.94 -3.16 -2.45
CA VAL A 105 -5.05 -2.55 -3.42
C VAL A 105 -4.67 -3.60 -4.44
N GLN A 106 -5.15 -3.40 -5.66
CA GLN A 106 -4.88 -4.26 -6.79
C GLN A 106 -3.44 -4.11 -7.26
N THR A 107 -2.97 -2.86 -7.38
CA THR A 107 -1.66 -2.58 -7.96
C THR A 107 -1.14 -1.23 -7.49
N LEU A 108 0.19 -1.10 -7.51
CA LEU A 108 0.93 0.12 -7.27
C LEU A 108 1.74 0.42 -8.52
N ALA A 109 1.51 1.59 -9.11
CA ALA A 109 2.22 2.02 -10.31
C ALA A 109 3.08 3.25 -10.01
N LEU A 110 4.18 3.41 -10.74
CA LEU A 110 5.12 4.52 -10.55
C LEU A 110 5.04 5.57 -11.66
N LYS A 111 4.16 5.36 -12.64
CA LYS A 111 3.96 6.24 -13.80
C LYS A 111 2.48 6.38 -14.11
N SER A 112 2.04 7.61 -14.34
CA SER A 112 0.64 7.93 -14.67
C SER A 112 0.17 7.30 -15.99
N GLU A 113 1.05 7.14 -16.98
CA GLU A 113 0.72 6.45 -18.24
C GLU A 113 0.32 4.98 -18.00
N GLN A 114 1.10 4.27 -17.18
CA GLN A 114 0.79 2.88 -16.82
C GLN A 114 -0.53 2.76 -16.06
N VAL A 115 -0.82 3.73 -15.18
CA VAL A 115 -2.10 3.81 -14.47
C VAL A 115 -3.27 3.95 -15.44
N ASN A 116 -3.16 4.85 -16.41
CA ASN A 116 -4.19 5.07 -17.42
C ASN A 116 -4.41 3.82 -18.27
N ASP A 117 -3.33 3.16 -18.70
CA ASP A 117 -3.42 1.93 -19.49
C ASP A 117 -4.09 0.79 -18.69
N ILE A 118 -3.72 0.63 -17.42
CA ILE A 118 -4.33 -0.39 -16.54
C ILE A 118 -5.81 -0.11 -16.32
N MET A 119 -6.19 1.13 -16.01
CA MET A 119 -7.61 1.49 -15.80
C MET A 119 -8.43 1.35 -17.09
N ALA A 120 -7.86 1.66 -18.26
CA ALA A 120 -8.53 1.47 -19.54
C ALA A 120 -8.79 -0.02 -19.88
N GLN A 121 -7.93 -0.91 -19.38
CA GLN A 121 -8.05 -2.36 -19.57
C GLN A 121 -8.93 -3.05 -18.50
N ASN A 122 -9.16 -2.39 -17.36
CA ASN A 122 -9.83 -2.98 -16.20
C ASN A 122 -10.91 -2.04 -15.65
N GLU A 123 -12.16 -2.25 -16.07
CA GLU A 123 -13.32 -1.41 -15.67
C GLU A 123 -13.62 -1.44 -14.16
N ASP A 124 -13.12 -2.44 -13.44
CA ASP A 124 -13.34 -2.61 -12.00
C ASP A 124 -12.20 -2.07 -11.13
N LEU A 125 -11.31 -1.25 -11.69
CA LEU A 125 -10.24 -0.54 -10.97
C LEU A 125 -10.45 0.97 -11.00
N ALA A 126 -10.03 1.63 -9.93
CA ALA A 126 -9.98 3.08 -9.84
C ALA A 126 -8.70 3.54 -9.16
N LEU A 127 -8.16 4.67 -9.64
CA LEU A 127 -7.14 5.43 -8.92
C LEU A 127 -7.79 6.01 -7.68
N ILE A 128 -7.33 5.58 -6.52
CA ILE A 128 -7.87 6.02 -5.23
C ILE A 128 -6.94 6.95 -4.49
N ASP A 129 -5.63 6.86 -4.72
CA ASP A 129 -4.65 7.75 -4.14
C ASP A 129 -3.42 7.94 -5.04
N THR A 130 -2.74 9.07 -4.83
CA THR A 130 -1.42 9.34 -5.36
C THR A 130 -0.51 9.80 -4.23
N ILE A 131 0.37 8.92 -3.79
CA ILE A 131 1.42 9.23 -2.82
C ILE A 131 2.50 10.02 -3.56
N GLN A 132 2.68 11.29 -3.18
CA GLN A 132 3.60 12.19 -3.85
C GLN A 132 5.07 11.77 -3.63
N ALA A 133 5.91 12.02 -4.64
CA ALA A 133 7.34 11.79 -4.52
C ALA A 133 7.97 12.71 -3.46
N THR A 134 9.04 12.22 -2.85
CA THR A 134 9.91 13.00 -1.97
C THR A 134 11.38 12.73 -2.31
N GLU A 135 12.33 13.33 -1.59
CA GLU A 135 13.76 12.99 -1.74
C GLU A 135 14.07 11.51 -1.42
N GLN A 136 13.20 10.83 -0.66
CA GLN A 136 13.44 9.50 -0.12
C GLN A 136 12.45 8.44 -0.63
N THR A 137 11.44 8.86 -1.41
CA THR A 137 10.37 8.00 -1.92
C THR A 137 9.99 8.36 -3.36
N PRO A 138 9.71 7.37 -4.22
CA PRO A 138 9.13 7.65 -5.52
C PRO A 138 7.67 8.11 -5.38
N GLU A 139 7.15 8.72 -6.44
CA GLU A 139 5.70 8.88 -6.60
C GLU A 139 5.06 7.49 -6.78
N VAL A 140 3.96 7.23 -6.08
CA VAL A 140 3.22 5.96 -6.16
C VAL A 140 1.75 6.25 -6.39
N PHE A 141 1.23 5.70 -7.49
CA PHE A 141 -0.18 5.70 -7.82
C PHE A 141 -0.82 4.40 -7.32
N VAL A 142 -1.89 4.55 -6.55
CA VAL A 142 -2.55 3.42 -5.88
C VAL A 142 -3.88 3.12 -6.55
N LEU A 143 -3.95 1.93 -7.15
CA LEU A 143 -5.15 1.41 -7.78
C LEU A 143 -5.79 0.36 -6.88
N ALA A 144 -7.06 0.55 -6.56
CA ALA A 144 -7.87 -0.43 -5.85
C ALA A 144 -9.06 -0.85 -6.70
N SER A 145 -9.57 -2.05 -6.40
CA SER A 145 -10.82 -2.46 -7.03
C SER A 145 -11.99 -1.65 -6.52
N THR A 146 -12.89 -1.28 -7.43
CA THR A 146 -14.18 -0.69 -7.13
C THR A 146 -15.19 -1.72 -6.61
N ARG A 147 -14.89 -3.02 -6.75
CA ARG A 147 -15.69 -4.10 -6.16
C ARG A 147 -15.47 -4.10 -4.65
N ARG A 148 -16.46 -3.59 -3.92
CA ARG A 148 -16.45 -3.60 -2.45
C ARG A 148 -16.17 -5.00 -1.91
N GLY A 149 -15.21 -5.12 -0.99
CA GLY A 149 -15.19 -6.21 -0.03
C GLY A 149 -16.46 -6.10 0.81
N TYR A 150 -17.37 -7.07 0.70
CA TYR A 150 -18.64 -7.01 1.41
C TYR A 150 -18.40 -7.15 2.92
N LYS A 151 -19.00 -6.26 3.71
CA LYS A 151 -19.17 -6.42 5.16
C LYS A 151 -20.45 -7.27 5.36
N PRO A 152 -20.43 -8.36 6.14
CA PRO A 152 -21.61 -9.20 6.35
C PRO A 152 -22.81 -8.39 6.89
#